data_AF-A0AAV0KJ05-F1
#
_entry.id   AF-A0AAV0KJ05-F1
#
_cell.length_a   1.000
_cell.length_b   1.000
_cell.length_c   1.000
_cell.angle_alpha   90.00
_cell.angle_beta   90.00
_cell.angle_gamma   90.00
#
_symmetry.space_group_name_H-M   'P 1'
#
loop_
_entity.id
_entity.type
_entity.pdbx_description
1 polymer ?
#
loop_
_entity_poly.entity_id
_entity_poly.type
_entity_poly.pdbx_seq_one_letter_code
_entity_poly.pdbx_strand_id
1 'polypeptide(L)' 'MQPTLIIWGEYDQVFPVALAHRLKSHIGDNAELVIIKNVGHALNAERPKQLYKHMKSFLVDTRVPTKAVHQSNGSKRD' A
#
# COMPACT_ATOMS: atom_id res chain seq x y z
N MET A 1 15.30 -4.58 3.22
CA MET A 1 13.99 -5.11 3.69
C MET A 1 13.01 -5.04 2.54
N GLN A 2 12.03 -5.95 2.45
CA GLN A 2 11.07 -5.98 1.34
C GLN A 2 9.86 -5.07 1.61
N PRO A 3 9.47 -4.19 0.68
CA PRO A 3 8.24 -3.41 0.81
C PRO A 3 7.09 -4.33 1.22
N THR A 4 6.26 -3.89 2.16
CA THR A 4 5.17 -4.71 2.69
C THR A 4 3.88 -3.91 2.69
N LEU A 5 2.81 -4.50 2.20
CA LEU A 5 1.47 -3.95 2.32
C LEU A 5 0.66 -4.81 3.30
N ILE A 6 0.08 -4.17 4.30
CA ILE A 6 -0.83 -4.77 5.26
C ILE A 6 -2.22 -4.21 4.97
N ILE A 7 -3.19 -5.08 4.72
CA ILE A 7 -4.59 -4.70 4.48
C ILE A 7 -5.44 -5.37 5.56
N TRP A 8 -6.27 -4.62 6.25
CA TRP A 8 -7.05 -5.10 7.40
C TRP A 8 -8.48 -4.58 7.38
N GLY A 9 -9.43 -5.36 7.92
CA GLY A 9 -10.81 -4.91 8.11
C GLY A 9 -10.96 -4.14 9.43
N GLU A 10 -11.65 -3.01 9.42
CA GLU A 10 -11.93 -2.21 10.62
C GLU A 10 -12.65 -3.00 11.73
N TYR A 11 -13.53 -3.92 11.33
CA TYR A 11 -14.36 -4.72 12.24
C TYR A 11 -13.97 -6.19 12.27
N ASP A 12 -12.72 -6.53 11.93
CA ASP A 12 -12.22 -7.90 12.06
C ASP A 12 -12.33 -8.39 13.51
N GLN A 13 -13.25 -9.32 13.75
CA GLN A 13 -13.50 -9.93 15.06
C GLN A 13 -12.62 -11.17 15.33
N VAL A 14 -11.93 -11.68 14.30
CA VAL A 14 -10.99 -12.80 14.43
C VAL A 14 -9.62 -12.26 14.83
N PHE A 15 -9.18 -11.20 14.15
CA PHE A 15 -7.95 -10.47 14.47
C PHE A 15 -8.26 -8.98 14.70
N PRO A 16 -8.38 -8.55 15.98
CA PRO A 16 -8.69 -7.16 16.30
C PRO A 16 -7.72 -6.17 15.65
N VAL A 17 -8.22 -5.03 15.17
CA VAL A 17 -7.47 -4.02 14.40
C VAL A 17 -6.19 -3.53 15.09
N ALA A 18 -6.13 -3.58 16.43
CA ALA A 18 -4.92 -3.27 17.20
C ALA A 18 -3.72 -4.14 16.80
N LEU A 19 -3.95 -5.39 16.35
CA LEU A 19 -2.90 -6.28 15.86
C LEU A 19 -2.32 -5.79 14.53
N ALA A 20 -3.12 -5.16 13.66
CA ALA A 20 -2.66 -4.57 12.42
C ALA A 20 -1.63 -3.46 12.68
N HIS A 21 -1.94 -2.59 13.65
CA HIS A 21 -1.03 -1.52 14.08
C HIS A 21 0.24 -2.09 14.72
N ARG A 22 0.12 -3.10 15.59
CA ARG A 22 1.28 -3.79 16.17
C ARG A 22 2.16 -4.39 15.08
N LEU A 23 1.59 -5.06 14.09
CA LEU A 23 2.34 -5.64 12.97
C LEU A 23 3.08 -4.57 12.16
N LYS A 24 2.41 -3.46 11.84
CA LYS A 24 3.04 -2.30 11.18
C LYS A 24 4.21 -1.74 12.02
N SER A 25 4.05 -1.59 13.33
CA SER A 25 5.14 -1.15 14.22
C SER A 25 6.33 -2.10 14.24
N HIS A 26 6.11 -3.41 14.18
CA HIS A 26 7.20 -4.40 14.14
C HIS A 26 7.97 -4.40 12.81
N ILE A 27 7.29 -4.18 11.69
CA ILE A 27 7.94 -4.12 10.36
C ILE A 27 8.63 -2.76 10.13
N GLY A 28 8.14 -1.70 10.77
CA GLY A 28 8.70 -0.35 10.65
C GLY A 28 8.32 0.32 9.34
N ASP A 29 9.14 1.27 8.88
CA ASP A 29 8.81 2.21 7.80
C ASP A 29 8.57 1.56 6.43
N ASN A 30 9.03 0.32 6.25
CA ASN A 30 8.87 -0.41 5.00
C ASN A 30 7.49 -1.06 4.80
N ALA A 31 6.61 -0.94 5.80
CA ALA A 31 5.23 -1.39 5.70
C ALA A 31 4.25 -0.22 5.46
N GLU A 32 3.26 -0.42 4.59
CA GLU A 32 2.07 0.41 4.51
C GLU A 32 0.91 -0.34 5.20
N LEU A 33 0.11 0.35 6.00
CA LEU A 33 -1.09 -0.21 6.63
C LEU A 33 -2.33 0.47 6.06
N VAL A 34 -3.21 -0.32 5.46
CA VAL A 34 -4.51 0.09 4.95
C VAL A 34 -5.61 -0.56 5.78
N ILE A 35 -6.38 0.25 6.50
CA ILE A 35 -7.59 -0.20 7.18
C ILE A 35 -8.80 0.06 6.28
N ILE A 36 -9.53 -0.99 5.92
CA ILE A 36 -10.75 -0.91 5.14
C ILE A 36 -11.95 -0.75 6.09
N LYS A 37 -12.61 0.41 5.99
CA LYS A 37 -13.77 0.75 6.81
C LYS A 37 -14.98 -0.14 6.54
N ASN A 38 -15.75 -0.43 7.59
CA ASN A 38 -16.97 -1.25 7.52
C ASN A 38 -16.78 -2.63 6.87
N VAL A 39 -15.68 -3.30 7.23
CA VAL A 39 -15.32 -4.64 6.74
C VAL A 39 -14.77 -5.48 7.89
N GLY A 40 -15.18 -6.74 7.93
CA GLY A 40 -14.71 -7.74 8.86
C GLY A 40 -13.46 -8.46 8.38
N HIS A 41 -13.34 -9.73 8.76
CA HIS A 41 -12.16 -10.55 8.50
C HIS A 41 -12.01 -10.93 7.03
N ALA A 42 -13.11 -11.21 6.34
CA ALA A 42 -13.10 -11.83 5.01
C ALA A 42 -13.05 -10.77 3.90
N LEU A 43 -12.03 -9.90 3.91
CA LEU A 43 -11.87 -8.78 2.98
C LEU A 43 -12.01 -9.17 1.50
N ASN A 44 -11.53 -10.37 1.15
CA ASN A 44 -11.61 -10.94 -0.20
C ASN A 44 -13.05 -11.26 -0.64
N ALA A 45 -13.95 -11.57 0.31
CA ALA A 45 -15.36 -11.80 0.05
C ALA A 45 -16.19 -10.52 0.22
N GLU A 46 -15.90 -9.72 1.25
CA GLU A 46 -16.69 -8.55 1.62
C GLU A 46 -16.43 -7.35 0.69
N ARG A 47 -15.18 -7.09 0.31
CA ARG A 47 -14.78 -5.95 -0.56
C ARG A 47 -13.71 -6.34 -1.59
N PRO A 48 -13.95 -7.33 -2.48
CA PRO A 48 -12.96 -7.83 -3.43
C PRO A 48 -12.36 -6.73 -4.33
N LYS A 49 -13.18 -5.77 -4.79
CA LYS A 49 -12.71 -4.69 -5.67
C LYS A 49 -11.75 -3.73 -4.95
N GLN A 50 -12.00 -3.45 -3.68
CA GLN A 50 -11.15 -2.55 -2.90
C GLN A 50 -9.84 -3.23 -2.53
N LEU A 51 -9.90 -4.49 -2.12
CA LEU A 51 -8.72 -5.32 -1.90
C LEU A 51 -7.85 -5.37 -3.16
N TYR A 52 -8.45 -5.68 -4.32
CA TYR A 52 -7.76 -5.72 -5.60
C TYR A 52 -7.10 -4.38 -5.97
N LYS A 53 -7.77 -3.24 -5.73
CA LYS A 53 -7.20 -1.92 -6.01
C LYS A 53 -5.89 -1.69 -5.26
N HIS A 54 -5.86 -1.99 -3.95
CA HIS A 54 -4.65 -1.84 -3.13
C HIS A 54 -3.55 -2.82 -3.56
N MET A 55 -3.90 -4.09 -3.80
CA MET A 55 -2.95 -5.10 -4.27
C MET A 55 -2.34 -4.74 -5.62
N LYS A 56 -3.17 -4.31 -6.59
CA LYS A 56 -2.71 -3.93 -7.92
C LYS A 56 -1.73 -2.77 -7.83
N SER A 57 -2.09 -1.72 -7.08
CA SER A 57 -1.22 -0.55 -6.94
C SER A 57 0.13 -0.93 -6.34
N PHE A 58 0.12 -1.73 -5.27
CA PHE A 58 1.35 -2.16 -4.61
C PHE A 58 2.21 -3.11 -5.46
N LEU A 59 1.61 -4.04 -6.20
CA LEU A 59 2.38 -5.05 -6.96
C LEU A 59 2.85 -4.56 -8.34
N VAL A 60 2.09 -3.66 -8.97
CA VAL A 60 2.29 -3.24 -10.36
C VAL A 60 2.84 -1.82 -10.42
N ASP A 61 2.24 -0.85 -9.73
CA ASP A 61 2.61 0.57 -9.87
C ASP A 61 3.95 0.88 -9.18
N THR A 62 4.28 0.15 -8.10
CA THR A 62 5.56 0.29 -7.37
C THR A 62 6.80 -0.12 -8.19
N ARG A 63 6.62 -0.74 -9.37
CA ARG A 63 7.72 -1.19 -10.24
C ARG A 63 8.21 -0.15 -11.23
N VAL A 64 7.65 1.06 -11.25
CA VAL A 64 8.13 2.12 -12.15
C VAL A 64 9.01 3.09 -11.37
N PRO A 65 10.34 2.90 -11.36
CA PRO A 65 11.22 4.05 -11.20
C PRO A 65 11.05 4.88 -12.46
N THR A 66 10.15 5.87 -12.41
CA THR A 66 10.06 6.88 -13.45
C THR A 66 11.43 7.55 -13.47
N LYS A 67 12.26 7.22 -14.47
CA LYS A 67 13.50 7.95 -14.74
C LYS A 67 13.10 9.42 -14.79
N ALA A 68 13.64 10.22 -13.87
CA ALA A 68 13.56 11.67 -13.98
C ALA A 68 14.05 12.03 -15.38
N VAL A 69 13.15 12.54 -16.21
CA VAL A 69 13.49 13.04 -17.54
C VAL A 69 14.37 14.26 -17.28
N HIS A 70 15.68 14.07 -17.37
CA HIS A 70 16.66 15.13 -17.47
C HIS A 70 16.37 15.86 -18.79
N GLN A 71 15.56 16.91 -18.75
CA GLN A 71 15.55 17.90 -19.82
C GLN A 71 16.76 18.81 -19.63
N SER A 72 17.92 18.35 -20.10
CA SER A 72 18.99 19.27 -20.48
C SER A 72 18.67 19.76 -21.89
N ASN A 73 18.11 20.96 -22.02
CA ASN A 73 18.19 21.71 -23.27
C ASN A 73 19.03 22.95 -23.03
N GLY A 74 20.18 22.97 -23.69
CA GLY A 74 21.10 24.09 -23.68
C GLY A 74 20.72 25.23 -24.63
N SER A 75 21.61 26.21 -24.62
CA SER A 75 21.78 27.30 -25.58
C SER A 75 20.78 28.45 -25.54
N LYS A 76 21.19 29.54 -24.88
CA LYS A 76 21.15 30.86 -25.52
C LYS A 76 22.54 31.48 -25.48
N ARG A 77 23.04 31.76 -26.70
CA ARG A 77 24.09 32.74 -26.96
C ARG A 77 23.48 34.11 -26.70
N ASP A 78 24.22 34.95 -25.99
CA ASP A 78 24.28 36.40 -26.17
C ASP A 78 25.75 36.80 -26.04
#